data_AF-A0A9W8MW89-F1
#
_entry.id   AF-A0A9W8MW89-F1
#
_cell.length_a   1.000
_cell.length_b   1.000
_cell.length_c   1.000
_cell.angle_alpha   90.00
_cell.angle_beta   90.00
_cell.angle_gamma   90.00
#
_symmetry.space_group_name_H-M   'P 1'
#
loop_
_entity.id
_entity.type
_entity.pdbx_description
1 polymer ?
#
loop_
_entity_poly.entity_id
_entity_poly.type
_entity_poly.pdbx_seq_one_letter_code
_entity_poly.pdbx_strand_id
1 'polypeptide(L)'
;MSPKFSQTSASASSLLLPAGREFGGLDSRRGSGQLSLSEKYSLAPSPKTWGPPLDMQTSEPDDYLHNPDPRRDKVSDRGGTIVTTRGLANLGCLFILSAGLVMLFAGYPILSHVLTSAPSNQGGFNLGGINTSGQIPSFGNNYGLIDRDTPKEALTKKSYLSDEELVLVFSDEFNEDGRSFFPGDDPFWEAVDFHYWVTNDLEWYDANQPTTKDGALRLTIEVVDPVNNHDLDYKSGMVQSWNKFCFTGGLIEASVMLPGDTGSSGFWPAVWAMGNLGRAGYGGTLDGMWPYTYEACDVGTLPNQTYPGRREPVAATQNGDPTRDGVLSYLPGQRLSGCTCPGESHPGPVRKDGSYVGRAAPEIDIFEALIDDEGGKVSLSTQWAPYNAEYRFLNSSNNFAIYDTAGTVLNTFKGNAYQQTTSGLAATNQDCYELKTRCYSVYGFEYKPGFDDSYIAWINDGKLAWRISGAAMGPDPLTEIDTRPVPQEPMYIIANLGFSHNFGHLDLETLVFPATMSIDYIRVYQPKDGINIGCDPPRFPTAKYIETYKEVYTNPNISTWEQSGQPMPKNRLANGGTC
;
A
#
# COMPACT_ATOMS: atom_id res chain seq x y z
N MET A 1 29.73 38.36 9.36
CA MET A 1 31.09 38.92 9.22
C MET A 1 31.88 38.02 8.25
N SER A 2 32.58 38.63 7.28
CA SER A 2 33.39 38.12 6.13
C SER A 2 34.28 36.88 6.37
N PRO A 3 34.92 36.23 5.35
CA PRO A 3 35.22 36.64 3.94
C PRO A 3 34.97 35.58 2.83
N LYS A 4 34.58 35.92 1.58
CA LYS A 4 35.30 36.32 0.33
C LYS A 4 36.20 35.28 -0.37
N PHE A 5 35.79 34.91 -1.61
CA PHE A 5 36.51 34.16 -2.65
C PHE A 5 36.81 35.04 -3.89
N SER A 6 37.79 34.62 -4.70
CA SER A 6 38.27 35.23 -5.95
C SER A 6 38.25 34.21 -7.09
N GLN A 7 37.96 34.63 -8.33
CA GLN A 7 38.63 34.14 -9.54
C GLN A 7 38.42 35.07 -10.75
N THR A 8 39.44 35.11 -11.61
CA THR A 8 39.74 36.09 -12.67
C THR A 8 39.62 35.51 -14.08
N SER A 9 39.37 36.39 -15.05
CA SER A 9 39.29 36.18 -16.51
C SER A 9 40.62 36.46 -17.24
N ALA A 10 40.75 35.98 -18.48
CA ALA A 10 41.80 36.41 -19.42
C ALA A 10 41.30 36.40 -20.88
N SER A 11 41.66 37.45 -21.62
CA SER A 11 41.51 37.61 -23.08
C SER A 11 42.75 38.31 -23.66
N ALA A 12 43.01 38.05 -24.95
CA ALA A 12 43.54 38.95 -26.00
C ALA A 12 44.85 38.54 -26.72
N SER A 13 44.78 38.71 -28.05
CA SER A 13 45.70 38.32 -29.14
C SER A 13 46.69 39.42 -29.56
N SER A 14 47.73 39.07 -30.34
CA SER A 14 48.34 39.88 -31.44
C SER A 14 49.42 39.03 -32.17
N LEU A 15 49.26 38.68 -33.47
CA LEU A 15 49.65 39.36 -34.72
C LEU A 15 51.17 39.45 -34.98
N LEU A 16 51.65 38.89 -36.12
CA LEU A 16 52.51 39.56 -37.14
C LEU A 16 53.05 38.55 -38.21
N LEU A 17 52.72 38.81 -39.47
CA LEU A 17 53.43 38.41 -40.72
C LEU A 17 54.39 39.58 -41.12
N PRO A 18 55.26 39.56 -42.16
CA PRO A 18 55.39 38.64 -43.31
C PRO A 18 56.84 38.27 -43.73
N ALA A 19 56.92 37.56 -44.86
CA ALA A 19 58.06 36.91 -45.52
C ALA A 19 59.04 37.81 -46.31
N GLY A 20 60.20 37.24 -46.70
CA GLY A 20 61.04 37.74 -47.80
C GLY A 20 62.23 36.84 -48.22
N ARG A 21 62.15 36.37 -49.48
CA ARG A 21 63.22 36.17 -50.50
C ARG A 21 64.20 34.97 -50.53
N GLU A 22 64.16 34.34 -51.72
CA GLU A 22 65.24 33.99 -52.67
C GLU A 22 66.03 32.64 -52.65
N PHE A 23 65.97 31.99 -53.83
CA PHE A 23 66.93 31.19 -54.61
C PHE A 23 67.71 29.99 -54.03
N GLY A 24 67.58 28.85 -54.74
CA GLY A 24 68.76 28.08 -55.20
C GLY A 24 68.88 26.59 -54.80
N GLY A 25 68.78 25.71 -55.80
CA GLY A 25 69.80 24.66 -56.09
C GLY A 25 69.97 23.40 -55.21
N LEU A 26 69.65 22.25 -55.83
CA LEU A 26 70.43 20.98 -55.92
C LEU A 26 70.84 20.14 -54.68
N ASP A 27 70.60 18.84 -54.87
CA ASP A 27 71.40 17.66 -54.48
C ASP A 27 71.47 17.12 -53.04
N SER A 28 70.84 15.93 -52.90
CA SER A 28 71.45 14.66 -52.46
C SER A 28 71.81 14.40 -50.99
N ARG A 29 71.48 13.15 -50.61
CA ARG A 29 72.02 12.27 -49.55
C ARG A 29 71.45 12.32 -48.13
N ARG A 30 70.71 11.23 -47.86
CA ARG A 30 70.74 10.31 -46.69
C ARG A 30 70.82 10.92 -45.29
N GLY A 31 69.73 10.70 -44.54
CA GLY A 31 69.75 10.51 -43.09
C GLY A 31 68.55 9.66 -42.67
N SER A 32 68.80 8.42 -42.23
CA SER A 32 67.80 7.58 -41.57
C SER A 32 67.55 8.13 -40.17
N GLY A 33 66.57 9.02 -40.04
CA GLY A 33 65.99 9.43 -38.77
C GLY A 33 64.70 8.63 -38.52
N GLN A 34 64.55 8.07 -37.32
CA GLN A 34 63.26 7.55 -36.87
C GLN A 34 62.28 8.72 -36.81
N LEU A 35 61.22 8.68 -37.65
CA LEU A 35 60.15 9.67 -37.64
C LEU A 35 59.44 9.65 -36.27
N SER A 36 59.27 10.82 -35.68
CA SER A 36 58.52 11.00 -34.43
C SER A 36 57.07 10.55 -34.61
N LEU A 37 56.41 10.05 -33.55
CA LEU A 37 54.99 9.70 -33.59
C LEU A 37 54.12 10.90 -34.07
N SER A 38 54.59 12.13 -33.87
CA SER A 38 53.95 13.36 -34.35
C SER A 38 53.93 13.49 -35.87
N GLU A 39 54.90 12.93 -36.60
CA GLU A 39 54.94 13.01 -38.08
C GLU A 39 53.94 12.07 -38.76
N LYS A 40 53.47 11.03 -38.05
CA LYS A 40 52.42 10.13 -38.57
C LYS A 40 51.01 10.71 -38.45
N TYR A 41 50.81 11.76 -37.65
CA TYR A 41 49.53 12.44 -37.45
C TYR A 41 49.55 13.92 -37.87
N SER A 42 50.66 14.41 -38.40
CA SER A 42 50.74 15.75 -38.97
C SER A 42 50.17 15.75 -40.39
N LEU A 43 48.93 16.24 -40.51
CA LEU A 43 48.32 16.50 -41.79
C LEU A 43 49.11 17.59 -42.55
N ALA A 44 49.23 17.46 -43.88
CA ALA A 44 49.98 18.42 -44.68
C ALA A 44 49.35 19.83 -44.61
N PRO A 45 50.09 20.95 -44.74
CA PRO A 45 49.54 22.30 -44.54
C PRO A 45 48.37 22.69 -45.45
N SER A 46 48.13 21.94 -46.54
CA SER A 46 47.01 22.16 -47.45
C SER A 46 45.89 21.15 -47.17
N PRO A 47 44.71 21.61 -46.69
CA PRO A 47 43.54 20.76 -46.42
C PRO A 47 43.07 19.95 -47.64
N LYS A 48 43.37 20.40 -48.87
CA LYS A 48 43.02 19.71 -50.13
C LYS A 48 43.66 18.33 -50.27
N THR A 49 44.70 18.04 -49.50
CA THR A 49 45.47 16.79 -49.60
C THR A 49 45.01 15.71 -48.61
N TRP A 50 44.02 16.00 -47.77
CA TRP A 50 43.65 15.15 -46.64
C TRP A 50 42.63 14.06 -46.97
N GLY A 51 42.00 14.10 -48.16
CA GLY A 51 41.08 13.08 -48.66
C GLY A 51 39.59 13.49 -48.66
N PRO A 52 39.03 14.05 -47.58
CA PRO A 52 37.67 14.59 -47.60
C PRO A 52 37.62 15.99 -48.21
N PRO A 53 36.49 16.39 -48.82
CA PRO A 53 36.31 17.70 -49.44
C PRO A 53 36.12 18.78 -48.36
N LEU A 54 37.18 19.14 -47.64
CA LEU A 54 37.17 20.14 -46.57
C LEU A 54 37.31 21.59 -47.07
N ASP A 55 37.26 21.81 -48.39
CA ASP A 55 37.25 23.16 -48.97
C ASP A 55 35.81 23.67 -49.00
N MET A 56 35.57 24.89 -48.49
CA MET A 56 34.26 25.57 -48.54
C MET A 56 33.70 25.74 -49.97
N GLN A 57 34.52 25.50 -51.00
CA GLN A 57 34.12 25.54 -52.41
C GLN A 57 33.64 24.20 -52.96
N THR A 58 33.73 23.12 -52.18
CA THR A 58 33.27 21.79 -52.60
C THR A 58 31.83 21.59 -52.14
N SER A 59 30.92 21.41 -53.10
CA SER A 59 29.49 21.20 -52.82
C SER A 59 29.22 19.77 -52.36
N GLU A 60 28.67 19.60 -51.17
CA GLU A 60 28.11 18.34 -50.66
C GLU A 60 26.69 18.10 -51.22
N PRO A 61 26.18 16.85 -51.23
CA PRO A 61 24.88 16.52 -51.84
C PRO A 61 23.67 17.20 -51.20
N ASP A 62 23.74 17.55 -49.92
CA ASP A 62 22.69 18.19 -49.11
C ASP A 62 22.91 19.71 -48.92
N ASP A 63 23.97 20.27 -49.51
CA ASP A 63 24.28 21.70 -49.43
C ASP A 63 23.17 22.61 -49.97
N TYR A 64 22.25 22.12 -50.80
CA TYR A 64 21.08 22.88 -51.24
C TYR A 64 20.15 23.32 -50.08
N LEU A 65 20.27 22.70 -48.90
CA LEU A 65 19.51 23.00 -47.70
C LEU A 65 20.20 24.05 -46.79
N HIS A 66 21.54 24.06 -46.82
CA HIS A 66 22.39 24.82 -45.90
C HIS A 66 23.15 25.98 -46.57
N ASN A 67 23.43 25.90 -47.87
CA ASN A 67 24.06 26.94 -48.67
C ASN A 67 23.03 27.71 -49.51
N PRO A 68 22.87 29.03 -49.29
CA PRO A 68 21.94 29.84 -50.05
C PRO A 68 22.37 29.94 -51.52
N ASP A 69 21.46 29.66 -52.47
CA ASP A 69 21.71 29.80 -53.91
C ASP A 69 21.40 31.25 -54.33
N PRO A 70 22.40 32.04 -54.75
CA PRO A 70 22.21 33.45 -55.10
C PRO A 70 21.23 33.69 -56.26
N ARG A 71 20.93 32.67 -57.08
CA ARG A 71 19.97 32.77 -58.19
C ARG A 71 18.55 32.40 -57.76
N ARG A 72 18.36 31.28 -57.05
CA ARG A 72 17.06 30.87 -56.48
C ARG A 72 16.58 31.84 -55.41
N ASP A 73 17.46 32.25 -54.50
CA ASP A 73 17.09 33.06 -53.34
C ASP A 73 16.83 34.52 -53.74
N LYS A 74 17.43 35.00 -54.83
CA LYS A 74 17.11 36.32 -55.41
C LYS A 74 15.73 36.39 -56.07
N VAL A 75 15.16 35.24 -56.45
CA VAL A 75 13.82 35.13 -57.04
C VAL A 75 12.76 34.92 -55.96
N SER A 76 13.05 34.13 -54.91
CA SER A 76 12.10 33.81 -53.83
C SER A 76 12.13 34.81 -52.67
N ASP A 77 13.32 35.25 -52.24
CA ASP A 77 13.52 36.04 -51.01
C ASP A 77 14.16 37.39 -51.35
N ARG A 78 13.40 38.23 -52.08
CA ARG A 78 13.72 39.67 -52.20
C ARG A 78 13.66 40.28 -50.79
N GLY A 79 14.82 40.35 -50.14
CA GLY A 79 15.02 40.76 -48.74
C GLY A 79 14.36 42.08 -48.36
N GLY A 80 13.06 42.03 -48.04
CA GLY A 80 12.28 43.17 -47.59
C GLY A 80 11.00 42.81 -46.83
N THR A 81 10.71 41.51 -46.61
CA THR A 81 9.54 41.10 -45.84
C THR A 81 9.89 40.07 -44.80
N ILE A 82 9.40 40.27 -43.57
CA ILE A 82 9.53 39.37 -42.41
C ILE A 82 8.78 38.03 -42.57
N VAL A 83 8.01 37.86 -43.64
CA VAL A 83 7.22 36.65 -43.93
C VAL A 83 7.84 35.95 -45.15
N THR A 84 8.80 35.08 -44.90
CA THR A 84 9.37 34.19 -45.93
C THR A 84 8.68 32.82 -45.88
N THR A 85 8.68 32.11 -47.01
CA THR A 85 8.14 30.73 -47.08
C THR A 85 8.89 29.79 -46.13
N ARG A 86 10.20 30.00 -45.97
CA ARG A 86 11.04 29.30 -44.99
C ARG A 86 10.66 29.64 -43.54
N GLY A 87 10.36 30.91 -43.25
CA GLY A 87 9.88 31.36 -41.95
C GLY A 87 8.52 30.75 -41.59
N LEU A 88 7.58 30.72 -42.54
CA LEU A 88 6.27 30.09 -42.36
C LEU A 88 6.38 28.57 -42.13
N ALA A 89 7.28 27.88 -42.86
CA ALA A 89 7.51 26.45 -42.67
C ALA A 89 8.07 26.13 -41.26
N ASN A 90 9.03 26.93 -40.79
CA ASN A 90 9.63 26.76 -39.47
C ASN A 90 8.64 27.07 -38.33
N LEU A 91 7.89 28.18 -38.44
CA LEU A 91 6.85 28.52 -37.47
C LEU A 91 5.70 27.50 -37.47
N GLY A 92 5.35 26.97 -38.63
CA GLY A 92 4.37 25.89 -38.75
C GLY A 92 4.83 24.60 -38.07
N CYS A 93 6.10 24.21 -38.24
CA CYS A 93 6.67 23.05 -37.56
C CYS A 93 6.68 23.22 -36.04
N LEU A 94 7.12 24.38 -35.54
CA LEU A 94 7.09 24.75 -34.12
C LEU A 94 5.68 24.72 -33.54
N PHE A 95 4.68 25.20 -34.30
CA PHE A 95 3.29 25.15 -33.90
C PHE A 95 2.77 23.71 -33.79
N ILE A 96 3.07 22.85 -34.76
CA ILE A 96 2.66 21.44 -34.74
C ILE A 96 3.29 20.70 -33.56
N LEU A 97 4.58 20.90 -33.29
CA LEU A 97 5.28 20.32 -32.14
C LEU A 97 4.67 20.79 -30.82
N SER A 98 4.43 22.10 -30.68
CA SER A 98 3.85 22.67 -29.47
C SER A 98 2.41 22.20 -29.26
N ALA A 99 1.60 22.16 -30.32
CA ALA A 99 0.23 21.65 -30.28
C ALA A 99 0.21 20.15 -29.95
N GLY A 100 1.15 19.37 -30.48
CA GLY A 100 1.31 17.95 -30.15
C GLY A 100 1.65 17.73 -28.68
N LEU A 101 2.56 18.53 -28.12
CA LEU A 101 2.90 18.47 -26.69
C LEU A 101 1.72 18.89 -25.81
N VAL A 102 1.03 19.98 -26.15
CA VAL A 102 -0.18 20.40 -25.42
C VAL A 102 -1.28 19.34 -25.52
N MET A 103 -1.47 18.73 -26.68
CA MET A 103 -2.43 17.64 -26.86
C MET A 103 -2.03 16.39 -26.07
N LEU A 104 -0.73 16.06 -25.97
CA LEU A 104 -0.27 14.91 -25.21
C LEU A 104 -0.42 15.11 -23.69
N PHE A 105 -0.01 16.27 -23.17
CA PHE A 105 0.08 16.50 -21.72
C PHE A 105 -1.15 17.18 -21.11
N ALA A 106 -1.95 17.90 -21.88
CA ALA A 106 -3.17 18.57 -21.39
C ALA A 106 -4.44 18.12 -22.13
N GLY A 107 -4.38 18.05 -23.47
CA GLY A 107 -5.54 17.70 -24.29
C GLY A 107 -6.01 16.26 -24.08
N TYR A 108 -5.10 15.29 -24.05
CA TYR A 108 -5.40 13.87 -23.91
C TYR A 108 -6.02 13.54 -22.54
N PRO A 109 -5.49 14.02 -21.39
CA PRO A 109 -6.15 13.85 -20.10
C PRO A 109 -7.57 14.44 -20.07
N ILE A 110 -7.77 15.64 -20.62
CA ILE A 110 -9.08 16.32 -20.65
C ILE A 110 -10.07 15.58 -21.56
N LEU A 111 -9.65 15.20 -22.78
CA LEU A 111 -10.51 14.44 -23.69
C LEU A 111 -10.85 13.07 -23.11
N SER A 112 -9.87 12.39 -22.52
CA SER A 112 -10.07 11.11 -21.86
C SER A 112 -11.12 11.24 -20.75
N HIS A 113 -11.00 12.26 -19.89
CA HIS A 113 -11.95 12.52 -18.81
C HIS A 113 -13.36 12.85 -19.30
N VAL A 114 -13.50 13.59 -20.41
CA VAL A 114 -14.81 14.01 -20.94
C VAL A 114 -15.49 12.92 -21.78
N LEU A 115 -14.71 12.09 -22.48
CA LEU A 115 -15.22 11.05 -23.39
C LEU A 115 -15.39 9.69 -22.72
N THR A 116 -14.78 9.45 -21.56
CA THR A 116 -15.06 8.24 -20.78
C THR A 116 -16.42 8.37 -20.11
N SER A 117 -17.38 7.57 -20.57
CA SER A 117 -18.65 7.38 -19.84
C SER A 117 -18.36 6.48 -18.64
N ALA A 118 -18.67 6.96 -17.43
CA ALA A 118 -18.51 6.18 -16.21
C ALA A 118 -19.27 4.83 -16.34
N PRO A 119 -18.58 3.68 -16.31
CA PRO A 119 -19.24 2.38 -16.22
C PRO A 119 -20.10 2.32 -14.96
N SER A 120 -21.24 1.66 -15.04
CA SER A 120 -22.07 1.39 -13.85
C SER A 120 -21.34 0.38 -12.97
N ASN A 121 -20.94 0.80 -11.77
CA ASN A 121 -20.03 0.04 -10.91
C ASN A 121 -20.68 -1.12 -10.13
N GLN A 122 -21.99 -1.38 -10.20
CA GLN A 122 -22.67 -2.50 -9.49
C GLN A 122 -22.04 -2.93 -8.12
N GLY A 123 -21.60 -1.98 -7.29
CA GLY A 123 -20.99 -2.23 -5.97
C GLY A 123 -19.49 -2.56 -5.93
N GLY A 124 -18.75 -2.58 -7.04
CA GLY A 124 -17.29 -2.69 -7.09
C GLY A 124 -16.67 -1.53 -7.84
N PHE A 125 -15.88 -0.67 -7.17
CA PHE A 125 -14.97 0.20 -7.91
C PHE A 125 -13.88 -0.70 -8.52
N ASN A 126 -13.76 -0.67 -9.86
CA ASN A 126 -12.88 -1.46 -10.74
C ASN A 126 -13.37 -2.83 -11.27
N LEU A 127 -14.49 -3.38 -10.79
CA LEU A 127 -15.06 -4.59 -11.38
C LEU A 127 -16.34 -4.26 -12.12
N GLY A 128 -16.24 -4.14 -13.45
CA GLY A 128 -17.40 -4.09 -14.32
C GLY A 128 -18.30 -5.31 -14.06
N GLY A 129 -19.52 -5.02 -13.60
CA GLY A 129 -20.69 -5.89 -13.45
C GLY A 129 -20.44 -7.41 -13.46
N ILE A 130 -20.44 -8.01 -12.27
CA ILE A 130 -20.64 -9.45 -12.12
C ILE A 130 -22.13 -9.79 -12.34
N ASN A 131 -22.43 -10.56 -13.38
CA ASN A 131 -23.78 -11.15 -13.52
C ASN A 131 -23.96 -12.27 -12.48
N THR A 132 -25.21 -12.58 -12.14
CA THR A 132 -25.64 -13.59 -11.15
C THR A 132 -25.22 -15.04 -11.50
N SER A 133 -24.38 -15.25 -12.52
CA SER A 133 -23.83 -16.55 -12.91
C SER A 133 -22.31 -16.68 -12.73
N GLY A 134 -21.64 -15.68 -12.16
CA GLY A 134 -20.19 -15.76 -11.85
C GLY A 134 -19.31 -15.82 -13.09
N GLN A 135 -19.79 -15.36 -14.25
CA GLN A 135 -18.96 -15.30 -15.45
C GLN A 135 -18.05 -14.07 -15.42
N ILE A 136 -16.75 -14.37 -15.46
CA ILE A 136 -15.62 -13.43 -15.43
C ILE A 136 -15.63 -12.57 -16.70
N PRO A 137 -15.73 -11.23 -16.60
CA PRO A 137 -15.40 -10.37 -17.73
C PRO A 137 -13.88 -10.47 -17.97
N SER A 138 -13.47 -11.00 -19.12
CA SER A 138 -12.08 -10.88 -19.55
C SER A 138 -11.85 -9.45 -20.03
N PHE A 139 -11.38 -8.58 -19.16
CA PHE A 139 -10.78 -7.32 -19.62
C PHE A 139 -9.49 -7.68 -20.37
N GLY A 140 -9.12 -6.90 -21.40
CA GLY A 140 -7.98 -7.18 -22.26
C GLY A 140 -6.61 -7.15 -21.58
N ASN A 141 -6.57 -6.92 -20.25
CA ASN A 141 -5.42 -6.98 -19.38
C ASN A 141 -5.60 -8.17 -18.43
N ASN A 142 -4.52 -8.86 -18.06
CA ASN A 142 -4.45 -10.17 -17.38
C ASN A 142 -5.21 -10.34 -16.03
N TYR A 143 -6.06 -9.41 -15.64
CA TYR A 143 -6.66 -9.35 -14.31
C TYR A 143 -8.04 -10.00 -14.26
N GLY A 144 -8.12 -11.12 -13.54
CA GLY A 144 -9.36 -11.74 -13.07
C GLY A 144 -9.27 -11.96 -11.56
N LEU A 145 -10.39 -12.34 -10.91
CA LEU A 145 -10.38 -12.66 -9.47
C LEU A 145 -9.42 -13.82 -9.14
N ILE A 146 -9.31 -14.79 -10.06
CA ILE A 146 -8.33 -15.87 -9.98
C ILE A 146 -7.20 -15.52 -10.93
N ASP A 147 -5.99 -15.33 -10.39
CA ASP A 147 -4.78 -15.15 -11.18
C ASP A 147 -4.61 -16.32 -12.16
N ARG A 148 -4.24 -16.02 -13.40
CA ARG A 148 -4.08 -16.99 -14.47
C ARG A 148 -2.91 -17.95 -14.23
N ASP A 149 -1.92 -17.52 -13.45
CA ASP A 149 -0.77 -18.31 -13.07
C ASP A 149 -1.03 -19.19 -11.83
N THR A 150 -2.24 -19.09 -11.25
CA THR A 150 -2.65 -19.94 -10.13
C THR A 150 -2.56 -21.42 -10.54
N PRO A 151 -1.79 -22.24 -9.80
CA PRO A 151 -1.67 -23.66 -10.12
C PRO A 151 -3.01 -24.39 -9.92
N LYS A 152 -3.29 -25.39 -10.76
CA LYS A 152 -4.60 -26.07 -10.78
C LYS A 152 -4.94 -26.77 -9.47
N GLU A 153 -3.93 -27.27 -8.78
CA GLU A 153 -4.02 -27.87 -7.45
C GLU A 153 -4.42 -26.87 -6.36
N ALA A 154 -4.25 -25.57 -6.58
CA ALA A 154 -4.67 -24.51 -5.65
C ALA A 154 -6.09 -24.00 -5.91
N LEU A 155 -6.83 -24.55 -6.88
CA LEU A 155 -8.23 -24.13 -7.13
C LEU A 155 -9.21 -24.64 -6.05
N THR A 156 -8.80 -25.63 -5.28
CA THR A 156 -9.56 -26.21 -4.18
C THR A 156 -8.65 -26.47 -3.00
N LYS A 157 -9.16 -26.28 -1.80
CA LYS A 157 -8.42 -26.55 -0.57
C LYS A 157 -9.35 -27.15 0.48
N LYS A 158 -8.84 -28.05 1.29
CA LYS A 158 -9.60 -28.59 2.42
C LYS A 158 -9.57 -27.59 3.58
N SER A 159 -10.69 -27.43 4.28
CA SER A 159 -10.73 -26.71 5.55
C SER A 159 -9.70 -27.27 6.54
N TYR A 160 -9.08 -26.39 7.33
CA TYR A 160 -8.17 -26.78 8.41
C TYR A 160 -8.89 -27.39 9.61
N LEU A 161 -10.20 -27.16 9.72
CA LEU A 161 -11.01 -27.57 10.86
C LEU A 161 -11.99 -28.72 10.56
N SER A 162 -12.25 -28.99 9.28
CA SER A 162 -13.25 -29.97 8.87
C SER A 162 -12.86 -30.71 7.59
N ASP A 163 -13.71 -31.65 7.18
CA ASP A 163 -13.57 -32.34 5.89
C ASP A 163 -14.18 -31.56 4.70
N GLU A 164 -14.65 -30.33 4.93
CA GLU A 164 -15.24 -29.49 3.89
C GLU A 164 -14.19 -29.07 2.83
N GLU A 165 -14.59 -29.17 1.56
CA GLU A 165 -13.82 -28.65 0.43
C GLU A 165 -14.20 -27.19 0.19
N LEU A 166 -13.19 -26.32 0.23
CA LEU A 166 -13.26 -24.91 -0.09
C LEU A 166 -12.81 -24.71 -1.54
N VAL A 167 -13.46 -23.77 -2.23
CA VAL A 167 -13.09 -23.36 -3.59
C VAL A 167 -12.37 -22.03 -3.55
N LEU A 168 -11.36 -21.86 -4.40
CA LEU A 168 -10.64 -20.61 -4.56
C LEU A 168 -11.57 -19.54 -5.13
N VAL A 169 -11.64 -18.38 -4.48
CA VAL A 169 -12.48 -17.23 -4.88
C VAL A 169 -11.67 -15.99 -5.22
N PHE A 170 -10.41 -15.92 -4.76
CA PHE A 170 -9.46 -14.90 -5.14
C PHE A 170 -8.03 -15.44 -5.05
N SER A 171 -7.18 -15.03 -5.99
CA SER A 171 -5.73 -15.25 -5.90
C SER A 171 -4.96 -14.15 -6.62
N ASP A 172 -3.78 -13.85 -6.09
CA ASP A 172 -2.73 -13.10 -6.78
C ASP A 172 -1.41 -13.84 -6.53
N GLU A 173 -0.73 -14.22 -7.61
CA GLU A 173 0.53 -14.99 -7.59
C GLU A 173 1.74 -14.08 -7.87
N PHE A 174 1.52 -12.78 -8.11
CA PHE A 174 2.58 -11.77 -8.26
C PHE A 174 3.69 -12.10 -9.27
N ASN A 175 3.40 -12.93 -10.27
CA ASN A 175 4.37 -13.44 -11.25
C ASN A 175 4.76 -12.44 -12.35
N GLU A 176 3.96 -11.40 -12.57
CA GLU A 176 4.30 -10.32 -13.50
C GLU A 176 5.26 -9.34 -12.83
N ASP A 177 6.53 -9.33 -13.25
CA ASP A 177 7.56 -8.43 -12.73
C ASP A 177 7.27 -6.94 -13.02
N GLY A 178 7.62 -6.08 -12.08
CA GLY A 178 7.58 -4.62 -12.23
C GLY A 178 6.18 -4.01 -12.17
N ARG A 179 5.21 -4.70 -11.54
CA ARG A 179 3.89 -4.12 -11.28
C ARG A 179 4.03 -2.84 -10.45
N SER A 180 3.24 -1.86 -10.84
CA SER A 180 3.01 -0.63 -10.10
C SER A 180 1.75 -0.78 -9.26
N PHE A 181 1.80 -0.30 -8.03
CA PHE A 181 0.66 -0.31 -7.12
C PHE A 181 0.17 1.11 -6.80
N PHE A 182 0.58 2.12 -7.59
CA PHE A 182 0.05 3.47 -7.43
C PHE A 182 -1.49 3.50 -7.53
N PRO A 183 -2.15 4.51 -6.93
CA PRO A 183 -3.60 4.64 -7.01
C PRO A 183 -4.12 4.59 -8.46
N GLY A 184 -4.88 3.52 -8.76
CA GLY A 184 -5.48 3.27 -10.06
C GLY A 184 -4.69 2.35 -11.02
N ASP A 185 -3.44 2.00 -10.71
CA ASP A 185 -2.60 1.18 -11.60
C ASP A 185 -2.91 -0.32 -11.50
N ASP A 186 -3.32 -0.78 -10.32
CA ASP A 186 -3.70 -2.18 -10.07
C ASP A 186 -5.19 -2.29 -9.70
N PRO A 187 -5.92 -3.29 -10.24
CA PRO A 187 -7.35 -3.42 -10.01
C PRO A 187 -7.71 -3.90 -8.60
N PHE A 188 -6.80 -4.60 -7.91
CA PHE A 188 -7.06 -5.21 -6.61
C PHE A 188 -6.25 -4.59 -5.49
N TRP A 189 -5.04 -4.12 -5.76
CA TRP A 189 -4.12 -3.58 -4.78
C TRP A 189 -3.91 -2.08 -4.97
N GLU A 190 -3.61 -1.38 -3.89
CA GLU A 190 -3.21 0.03 -3.90
C GLU A 190 -2.16 0.25 -2.83
N ALA A 191 -1.02 0.79 -3.21
CA ALA A 191 0.01 1.25 -2.31
C ALA A 191 -0.40 2.60 -1.70
N VAL A 192 -0.06 2.79 -0.44
CA VAL A 192 -0.34 4.02 0.29
C VAL A 192 0.86 4.95 0.29
N ASP A 193 0.60 6.23 0.52
CA ASP A 193 1.61 7.29 0.60
C ASP A 193 1.33 8.19 1.81
N PHE A 194 1.77 7.77 3.00
CA PHE A 194 1.57 8.49 4.26
C PHE A 194 2.50 8.01 5.39
N HIS A 195 2.58 8.81 6.48
CA HIS A 195 3.13 8.38 7.76
C HIS A 195 2.07 7.67 8.61
N TYR A 196 2.31 6.42 9.00
CA TYR A 196 1.40 5.66 9.87
C TYR A 196 1.60 6.09 11.34
N TRP A 197 1.15 7.31 11.64
CA TRP A 197 1.38 7.96 12.93
C TRP A 197 0.72 7.25 14.11
N VAL A 198 -0.36 6.48 13.88
CA VAL A 198 -1.15 5.82 14.94
C VAL A 198 -0.28 4.87 15.77
N THR A 199 0.68 4.23 15.12
CA THR A 199 1.61 3.28 15.72
C THR A 199 2.99 3.88 15.91
N ASN A 200 3.16 5.18 15.70
CA ASN A 200 4.46 5.88 15.75
C ASN A 200 5.52 5.20 14.88
N ASP A 201 5.13 4.79 13.67
CA ASP A 201 6.04 4.20 12.69
C ASP A 201 7.20 5.18 12.41
N LEU A 202 8.41 4.64 12.25
CA LEU A 202 9.62 5.43 12.00
C LEU A 202 9.85 5.67 10.52
N GLU A 203 9.08 4.99 9.69
CA GLU A 203 9.10 5.02 8.25
C GLU A 203 7.93 5.82 7.66
N TRP A 204 8.18 6.40 6.49
CA TRP A 204 7.12 6.78 5.58
C TRP A 204 6.74 5.58 4.70
N TYR A 205 5.46 5.24 4.62
CA TYR A 205 5.00 4.30 3.58
C TYR A 205 4.92 5.06 2.27
N ASP A 206 5.77 4.72 1.31
CA ASP A 206 5.86 5.35 -0.01
C ASP A 206 5.32 4.40 -1.08
N ALA A 207 4.48 4.93 -1.98
CA ALA A 207 3.83 4.14 -3.02
C ALA A 207 4.81 3.50 -4.03
N ASN A 208 6.07 3.94 -4.09
CA ASN A 208 7.12 3.33 -4.92
C ASN A 208 7.79 2.10 -4.28
N GLN A 209 7.62 1.84 -2.98
CA GLN A 209 8.29 0.72 -2.32
C GLN A 209 7.68 -0.64 -2.66
N PRO A 210 6.35 -0.79 -2.77
CA PRO A 210 5.76 -2.03 -3.26
C PRO A 210 6.02 -2.23 -4.75
N THR A 211 6.55 -3.40 -5.11
CA THR A 211 6.66 -3.84 -6.50
C THR A 211 6.64 -5.37 -6.57
N THR A 212 6.51 -5.95 -7.76
CA THR A 212 6.66 -7.39 -7.96
C THR A 212 7.98 -7.71 -8.63
N LYS A 213 8.66 -8.76 -8.15
CA LYS A 213 9.90 -9.23 -8.76
C LYS A 213 10.23 -10.67 -8.39
N ASP A 214 10.61 -11.46 -9.40
CA ASP A 214 10.99 -12.86 -9.28
C ASP A 214 9.85 -13.72 -8.67
N GLY A 215 8.61 -13.49 -9.11
CA GLY A 215 7.44 -14.26 -8.69
C GLY A 215 6.87 -13.89 -7.31
N ALA A 216 7.11 -12.68 -6.82
CA ALA A 216 6.63 -12.27 -5.51
C ALA A 216 6.37 -10.76 -5.45
N LEU A 217 5.36 -10.35 -4.66
CA LEU A 217 5.23 -8.99 -4.15
C LEU A 217 6.37 -8.74 -3.16
N ARG A 218 7.05 -7.60 -3.31
CA ARG A 218 8.15 -7.15 -2.45
C ARG A 218 7.79 -5.85 -1.78
N LEU A 219 7.85 -5.86 -0.45
CA LEU A 219 7.75 -4.67 0.39
C LEU A 219 9.12 -4.45 0.99
N THR A 220 9.79 -3.38 0.56
CA THR A 220 11.18 -3.09 0.97
C THR A 220 11.16 -1.93 1.96
N ILE A 221 11.97 -2.04 3.02
CA ILE A 221 12.30 -0.94 3.90
C ILE A 221 13.77 -0.55 3.72
N GLU A 222 14.03 0.75 3.58
CA GLU A 222 15.37 1.29 3.36
C GLU A 222 15.63 2.56 4.17
N VAL A 223 16.91 2.79 4.47
CA VAL A 223 17.40 4.06 5.06
C VAL A 223 17.52 5.09 3.94
N VAL A 224 16.99 6.28 4.18
CA VAL A 224 16.99 7.39 3.22
C VAL A 224 17.45 8.69 3.88
N ASP A 225 17.78 9.68 3.05
CA ASP A 225 18.04 11.03 3.56
C ASP A 225 16.70 11.67 3.98
N PRO A 226 16.49 12.00 5.26
CA PRO A 226 15.22 12.55 5.76
C PRO A 226 14.82 13.85 5.06
N VAL A 227 15.78 14.62 4.53
CA VAL A 227 15.52 15.83 3.73
C VAL A 227 14.63 15.53 2.51
N ASN A 228 14.68 14.31 2.00
CA ASN A 228 13.90 13.86 0.84
C ASN A 228 12.74 12.92 1.21
N ASN A 229 12.49 12.68 2.49
CA ASN A 229 11.53 11.69 2.97
C ASN A 229 10.73 12.21 4.18
N HIS A 230 10.29 13.47 4.07
CA HIS A 230 9.32 14.08 4.99
C HIS A 230 9.82 14.06 6.45
N ASP A 231 11.12 14.30 6.62
CA ASP A 231 11.83 14.31 7.90
C ASP A 231 11.85 12.95 8.64
N LEU A 232 11.60 11.84 7.94
CA LEU A 232 11.75 10.47 8.45
C LEU A 232 12.97 9.77 7.83
N ASP A 233 13.72 9.04 8.65
CA ASP A 233 14.97 8.37 8.25
C ASP A 233 14.75 7.09 7.43
N TYR A 234 13.53 6.56 7.43
CA TYR A 234 13.19 5.30 6.79
C TYR A 234 12.01 5.45 5.84
N LYS A 235 12.00 4.61 4.81
CA LYS A 235 10.90 4.50 3.85
C LYS A 235 10.57 3.04 3.64
N SER A 236 9.29 2.69 3.62
CA SER A 236 8.80 1.32 3.45
C SER A 236 7.56 1.22 2.56
N GLY A 237 7.03 0.02 2.36
CA GLY A 237 5.86 -0.27 1.55
C GLY A 237 4.69 -0.88 2.32
N MET A 238 3.48 -0.41 2.00
CA MET A 238 2.21 -1.02 2.39
C MET A 238 1.28 -1.05 1.18
N VAL A 239 0.62 -2.18 0.95
CA VAL A 239 -0.46 -2.33 -0.03
C VAL A 239 -1.76 -2.72 0.65
N GLN A 240 -2.87 -2.23 0.12
CA GLN A 240 -4.22 -2.49 0.61
C GLN A 240 -5.12 -2.91 -0.55
N SER A 241 -6.00 -3.88 -0.32
CA SER A 241 -7.12 -4.17 -1.24
C SER A 241 -8.39 -3.35 -0.93
N TRP A 242 -8.23 -2.27 -0.16
CA TRP A 242 -9.33 -1.48 0.38
C TRP A 242 -10.30 -1.03 -0.70
N ASN A 243 -11.58 -1.36 -0.50
CA ASN A 243 -12.67 -1.06 -1.42
C ASN A 243 -12.50 -1.58 -2.86
N LYS A 244 -11.53 -2.47 -3.11
CA LYS A 244 -11.25 -3.12 -4.40
C LYS A 244 -11.59 -4.61 -4.34
N PHE A 245 -11.00 -5.33 -3.39
CA PHE A 245 -11.34 -6.71 -3.08
C PHE A 245 -11.61 -6.85 -1.58
N CYS A 246 -12.77 -7.42 -1.26
CA CYS A 246 -13.16 -7.76 0.10
C CYS A 246 -13.79 -9.15 0.14
N PHE A 247 -13.72 -9.79 1.30
CA PHE A 247 -14.30 -11.10 1.54
C PHE A 247 -14.96 -11.16 2.93
N THR A 248 -15.86 -12.12 3.11
CA THR A 248 -16.50 -12.38 4.40
C THR A 248 -16.58 -13.89 4.64
N GLY A 249 -15.84 -14.37 5.64
CA GLY A 249 -15.69 -15.79 5.96
C GLY A 249 -14.79 -16.53 4.98
N GLY A 250 -14.42 -17.75 5.35
CA GLY A 250 -13.56 -18.63 4.56
C GLY A 250 -12.13 -18.67 5.07
N LEU A 251 -11.22 -19.11 4.21
CA LEU A 251 -9.79 -19.26 4.47
C LEU A 251 -9.04 -18.22 3.63
N ILE A 252 -8.18 -17.43 4.27
CA ILE A 252 -7.17 -16.62 3.60
C ILE A 252 -5.79 -17.13 3.98
N GLU A 253 -4.89 -17.22 3.01
CA GLU A 253 -3.49 -17.57 3.23
C GLU A 253 -2.56 -16.71 2.40
N ALA A 254 -1.39 -16.42 2.97
CA ALA A 254 -0.26 -15.79 2.33
C ALA A 254 0.99 -16.67 2.45
N SER A 255 1.72 -16.85 1.35
CA SER A 255 3.02 -17.54 1.32
C SER A 255 4.12 -16.48 1.43
N VAL A 256 4.82 -16.42 2.55
CA VAL A 256 5.68 -15.28 2.92
C VAL A 256 7.10 -15.70 3.28
N MET A 257 8.07 -14.95 2.75
CA MET A 257 9.44 -14.88 3.24
C MET A 257 9.59 -13.60 4.07
N LEU A 258 9.92 -13.75 5.34
CA LEU A 258 10.06 -12.64 6.28
C LEU A 258 11.38 -11.87 6.01
N PRO A 259 11.44 -10.54 6.28
CA PRO A 259 12.64 -9.73 6.07
C PRO A 259 13.74 -10.03 7.07
N GLY A 260 14.98 -9.70 6.73
CA GLY A 260 16.11 -9.80 7.66
C GLY A 260 16.44 -11.24 8.07
N ASP A 261 16.69 -11.45 9.36
CA ASP A 261 16.99 -12.76 9.95
C ASP A 261 16.22 -12.98 11.27
N THR A 262 16.56 -14.03 12.02
CA THR A 262 15.90 -14.43 13.27
C THR A 262 16.60 -13.94 14.54
N GLY A 263 17.67 -13.16 14.41
CA GLY A 263 18.51 -12.69 15.51
C GLY A 263 18.50 -11.17 15.71
N SER A 264 18.13 -10.41 14.67
CA SER A 264 18.07 -8.93 14.72
C SER A 264 16.63 -8.46 14.93
N SER A 265 16.30 -7.99 16.13
CA SER A 265 14.95 -7.52 16.44
C SER A 265 14.68 -6.10 15.91
N GLY A 266 13.51 -5.91 15.30
CA GLY A 266 12.96 -4.57 15.07
C GLY A 266 12.06 -4.40 13.85
N PHE A 267 12.25 -5.20 12.78
CA PHE A 267 11.28 -5.20 11.69
C PHE A 267 9.93 -5.74 12.19
N TRP A 268 8.84 -5.11 11.72
CA TRP A 268 7.47 -5.49 12.04
C TRP A 268 6.65 -5.75 10.76
N PRO A 269 6.91 -6.87 10.08
CA PRO A 269 6.14 -7.30 8.91
C PRO A 269 4.78 -7.82 9.33
N ALA A 270 3.73 -7.47 8.58
CA ALA A 270 2.39 -7.96 8.82
C ALA A 270 1.61 -8.23 7.54
N VAL A 271 0.74 -9.24 7.60
CA VAL A 271 -0.36 -9.44 6.67
C VAL A 271 -1.63 -9.62 7.51
N TRP A 272 -2.67 -8.88 7.18
CA TRP A 272 -3.84 -8.75 8.04
C TRP A 272 -5.06 -8.29 7.24
N ALA A 273 -6.23 -8.31 7.86
CA ALA A 273 -7.48 -7.93 7.24
C ALA A 273 -8.27 -6.98 8.14
N MET A 274 -8.93 -5.99 7.54
CA MET A 274 -9.76 -5.01 8.25
C MET A 274 -11.12 -4.83 7.58
N GLY A 275 -12.17 -4.58 8.37
CA GLY A 275 -13.49 -4.23 7.85
C GLY A 275 -13.51 -2.96 6.99
N ASN A 276 -14.14 -3.03 5.83
CA ASN A 276 -14.09 -2.04 4.74
C ASN A 276 -14.67 -0.64 5.10
N LEU A 277 -15.41 -0.51 6.20
CA LEU A 277 -15.88 0.79 6.67
C LEU A 277 -14.78 1.62 7.36
N GLY A 278 -13.64 1.02 7.68
CA GLY A 278 -12.40 1.71 8.04
C GLY A 278 -11.38 1.60 6.91
N ARG A 279 -10.41 2.50 6.89
CA ARG A 279 -9.23 2.43 6.04
C ARG A 279 -7.98 2.62 6.89
N ALA A 280 -7.13 1.60 6.92
CA ALA A 280 -5.88 1.59 7.69
C ALA A 280 -4.99 2.77 7.29
N GLY A 281 -4.48 3.49 8.28
CA GLY A 281 -3.74 4.75 8.13
C GLY A 281 -4.61 6.02 8.00
N TYR A 282 -5.93 5.90 7.89
CA TYR A 282 -6.86 7.04 7.79
C TYR A 282 -7.64 7.18 9.10
N GLY A 283 -7.04 7.83 10.09
CA GLY A 283 -7.53 7.88 11.48
C GLY A 283 -9.00 8.28 11.62
N GLY A 284 -9.47 9.29 10.88
CA GLY A 284 -10.86 9.72 10.92
C GLY A 284 -11.85 8.63 10.51
N THR A 285 -11.46 7.70 9.63
CA THR A 285 -12.31 6.56 9.26
C THR A 285 -12.39 5.52 10.38
N LEU A 286 -11.31 5.36 11.15
CA LEU A 286 -11.14 4.38 12.23
C LEU A 286 -11.70 4.87 13.57
N ASP A 287 -11.82 6.19 13.76
CA ASP A 287 -12.29 6.82 14.99
C ASP A 287 -13.74 6.39 15.34
N GLY A 288 -13.87 5.65 16.44
CA GLY A 288 -15.13 5.02 16.87
C GLY A 288 -15.59 3.83 16.00
N MET A 289 -14.73 3.31 15.13
CA MET A 289 -15.00 2.18 14.25
C MET A 289 -14.10 0.99 14.55
N TRP A 290 -12.80 1.23 14.67
CA TRP A 290 -11.82 0.22 15.07
C TRP A 290 -11.73 0.16 16.61
N PRO A 291 -11.54 -1.02 17.22
CA PRO A 291 -11.59 -2.37 16.67
C PRO A 291 -12.96 -3.03 16.92
N TYR A 292 -14.07 -2.29 16.78
CA TYR A 292 -15.38 -2.82 17.16
C TYR A 292 -15.78 -4.03 16.29
N THR A 293 -16.38 -5.03 16.94
CA THR A 293 -17.24 -6.02 16.31
C THR A 293 -18.43 -6.21 17.24
N TYR A 294 -19.41 -5.33 17.11
CA TYR A 294 -20.45 -5.19 18.11
C TYR A 294 -21.77 -4.69 17.55
N GLU A 295 -22.84 -5.37 17.93
CA GLU A 295 -24.20 -5.08 17.45
C GLU A 295 -25.17 -4.62 18.55
N ALA A 296 -24.86 -4.94 19.81
CA ALA A 296 -25.76 -4.66 20.92
C ALA A 296 -25.85 -3.16 21.21
N CYS A 297 -26.96 -2.75 21.81
CA CYS A 297 -27.13 -1.39 22.29
C CYS A 297 -27.11 -1.35 23.82
N ASP A 298 -25.92 -1.21 24.36
CA ASP A 298 -25.63 -1.05 25.78
C ASP A 298 -24.42 -0.13 25.99
N VAL A 299 -23.86 -0.14 27.20
CA VAL A 299 -22.74 0.73 27.59
C VAL A 299 -21.48 0.51 26.74
N GLY A 300 -21.33 -0.66 26.10
CA GLY A 300 -20.23 -0.96 25.21
C GLY A 300 -20.13 -0.02 24.01
N THR A 301 -21.23 0.65 23.66
CA THR A 301 -21.28 1.63 22.55
C THR A 301 -20.90 3.05 22.96
N LEU A 302 -20.71 3.30 24.26
CA LEU A 302 -20.49 4.63 24.83
C LEU A 302 -19.00 4.94 25.02
N PRO A 303 -18.62 6.24 25.10
CA PRO A 303 -17.25 6.64 25.39
C PRO A 303 -16.71 5.95 26.65
N ASN A 304 -15.49 5.42 26.55
CA ASN A 304 -14.78 4.71 27.62
C ASN A 304 -15.53 3.50 28.20
N GLN A 305 -16.58 3.00 27.53
CA GLN A 305 -17.52 2.01 28.08
C GLN A 305 -18.12 2.42 29.43
N THR A 306 -18.44 3.71 29.61
CA THR A 306 -19.05 4.22 30.84
C THR A 306 -20.35 4.99 30.59
N TYR A 307 -21.27 4.94 31.55
CA TYR A 307 -22.52 5.69 31.47
C TYR A 307 -22.29 7.20 31.63
N PRO A 308 -23.04 8.08 30.90
CA PRO A 308 -22.82 9.52 30.96
C PRO A 308 -23.02 10.08 32.38
N GLY A 309 -22.02 10.81 32.88
CA GLY A 309 -22.04 11.43 34.20
C GLY A 309 -21.89 10.43 35.37
N ARG A 310 -21.51 9.19 35.08
CA ARG A 310 -21.37 8.09 36.04
C ARG A 310 -19.97 7.46 35.96
N ARG A 311 -19.57 6.70 36.97
CA ARG A 311 -18.33 5.89 37.00
C ARG A 311 -18.68 4.42 36.99
N GLU A 312 -19.64 4.07 36.15
CA GLU A 312 -20.18 2.73 36.01
C GLU A 312 -20.15 2.33 34.53
N PRO A 313 -19.93 1.05 34.22
CA PRO A 313 -19.64 -0.05 35.15
C PRO A 313 -18.29 0.11 35.86
N VAL A 314 -18.22 -0.32 37.12
CA VAL A 314 -17.01 -0.12 37.94
C VAL A 314 -15.80 -0.75 37.27
N ALA A 315 -15.95 -1.94 36.67
CA ALA A 315 -14.87 -2.63 35.96
C ALA A 315 -14.36 -1.89 34.70
N ALA A 316 -15.11 -0.93 34.16
CA ALA A 316 -14.63 -0.07 33.09
C ALA A 316 -13.73 1.07 33.59
N THR A 317 -13.73 1.35 34.89
CA THR A 317 -13.03 2.49 35.52
C THR A 317 -11.84 2.09 36.38
N GLN A 318 -11.61 0.80 36.59
CA GLN A 318 -10.52 0.27 37.41
C GLN A 318 -10.02 -1.08 36.86
N ASN A 319 -8.77 -1.43 37.16
CA ASN A 319 -8.14 -2.70 36.76
C ASN A 319 -8.07 -2.94 35.23
N GLY A 320 -8.21 -1.89 34.43
CA GLY A 320 -7.95 -1.87 32.99
C GLY A 320 -6.48 -1.63 32.67
N ASP A 321 -6.19 -0.67 31.80
CA ASP A 321 -4.84 -0.32 31.35
C ASP A 321 -4.04 0.41 32.47
N PRO A 322 -2.93 -0.17 32.96
CA PRO A 322 -2.13 0.45 34.02
C PRO A 322 -1.41 1.74 33.56
N THR A 323 -1.22 1.93 32.26
CA THR A 323 -0.63 3.17 31.71
C THR A 323 -1.63 4.33 31.64
N ARG A 324 -2.91 4.03 31.90
CA ARG A 324 -4.04 4.97 31.86
C ARG A 324 -4.81 4.98 33.17
N ASP A 325 -4.11 5.02 34.29
CA ASP A 325 -4.71 5.06 35.64
C ASP A 325 -5.70 3.91 35.93
N GLY A 326 -5.56 2.78 35.23
CA GLY A 326 -6.40 1.60 35.40
C GLY A 326 -7.78 1.68 34.74
N VAL A 327 -8.07 2.65 33.87
CA VAL A 327 -9.32 2.63 33.11
C VAL A 327 -9.28 1.60 31.99
N LEU A 328 -10.45 1.07 31.62
CA LEU A 328 -10.54 -0.03 30.66
C LEU A 328 -10.47 0.44 29.21
N SER A 329 -11.10 1.57 28.87
CA SER A 329 -11.20 2.03 27.48
C SER A 329 -11.00 3.53 27.36
N TYR A 330 -10.31 3.93 26.30
CA TYR A 330 -10.17 5.29 25.79
C TYR A 330 -10.90 5.47 24.45
N LEU A 331 -11.68 4.48 23.99
CA LEU A 331 -12.44 4.61 22.75
C LEU A 331 -13.54 5.66 22.90
N PRO A 332 -13.83 6.43 21.84
CA PRO A 332 -14.88 7.46 21.84
C PRO A 332 -16.31 6.89 21.86
N GLY A 333 -16.46 5.57 21.99
CA GLY A 333 -17.71 4.85 21.73
C GLY A 333 -17.83 4.41 20.27
N GLN A 334 -18.76 3.51 19.99
CA GLN A 334 -18.97 2.99 18.64
C GLN A 334 -19.78 4.00 17.82
N ARG A 335 -19.16 4.59 16.80
CA ARG A 335 -19.74 5.63 15.94
C ARG A 335 -20.99 5.15 15.21
N LEU A 336 -20.92 3.96 14.63
CA LEU A 336 -22.01 3.33 13.88
C LEU A 336 -22.63 2.20 14.71
N SER A 337 -23.11 2.52 15.90
CA SER A 337 -23.63 1.52 16.85
C SER A 337 -25.08 1.10 16.58
N GLY A 338 -25.50 -0.02 17.18
CA GLY A 338 -26.92 -0.37 17.26
C GLY A 338 -27.75 0.63 18.10
N CYS A 339 -27.10 1.55 18.82
CA CYS A 339 -27.73 2.63 19.56
C CYS A 339 -28.03 3.88 18.73
N THR A 340 -27.60 3.95 17.47
CA THR A 340 -27.79 5.12 16.62
C THR A 340 -29.26 5.49 16.46
N CYS A 341 -29.57 6.79 16.60
CA CYS A 341 -30.93 7.32 16.50
C CYS A 341 -31.49 7.22 15.08
N PRO A 342 -32.80 6.95 14.91
CA PRO A 342 -33.42 6.90 13.59
C PRO A 342 -33.20 8.18 12.78
N GLY A 343 -32.79 8.03 11.51
CA GLY A 343 -32.57 9.15 10.60
C GLY A 343 -31.18 9.77 10.65
N GLU A 344 -30.34 9.36 11.61
CA GLU A 344 -28.92 9.71 11.63
C GLU A 344 -28.15 8.96 10.53
N SER A 345 -26.94 9.44 10.21
CA SER A 345 -26.11 8.81 9.19
C SER A 345 -25.62 7.44 9.66
N HIS A 346 -25.98 6.41 8.90
CA HIS A 346 -25.61 5.04 9.18
C HIS A 346 -25.73 4.19 7.90
N PRO A 347 -24.77 3.30 7.58
CA PRO A 347 -24.82 2.50 6.35
C PRO A 347 -25.94 1.47 6.37
N GLY A 348 -26.38 1.05 7.56
CA GLY A 348 -27.40 0.03 7.76
C GLY A 348 -26.79 -1.37 7.88
N PRO A 349 -27.58 -2.44 7.77
CA PRO A 349 -29.02 -2.45 7.53
C PRO A 349 -29.81 -2.00 8.78
N VAL A 350 -31.08 -1.66 8.56
CA VAL A 350 -32.05 -1.34 9.62
C VAL A 350 -32.89 -2.59 9.88
N ARG A 351 -32.96 -3.02 11.14
CA ARG A 351 -33.80 -4.15 11.59
C ARG A 351 -35.28 -3.77 11.49
N LYS A 352 -36.15 -4.79 11.55
CA LYS A 352 -37.62 -4.60 11.42
C LYS A 352 -38.22 -3.70 12.50
N ASP A 353 -37.58 -3.60 13.66
CA ASP A 353 -37.98 -2.74 14.77
C ASP A 353 -37.48 -1.28 14.64
N GLY A 354 -36.76 -0.97 13.55
CA GLY A 354 -36.19 0.35 13.30
C GLY A 354 -34.80 0.58 13.90
N SER A 355 -34.25 -0.39 14.64
CA SER A 355 -32.87 -0.30 15.16
C SER A 355 -31.85 -0.58 14.05
N TYR A 356 -30.67 0.05 14.14
CA TYR A 356 -29.56 -0.26 13.23
C TYR A 356 -28.83 -1.53 13.68
N VAL A 357 -28.35 -2.32 12.73
CA VAL A 357 -27.27 -3.28 12.99
C VAL A 357 -26.01 -2.48 13.30
N GLY A 358 -25.27 -2.80 14.36
CA GLY A 358 -24.00 -2.13 14.66
C GLY A 358 -22.95 -2.47 13.61
N ARG A 359 -22.20 -1.46 13.18
CA ARG A 359 -21.22 -1.51 12.09
C ARG A 359 -19.89 -0.93 12.55
N ALA A 360 -18.80 -1.41 11.97
CA ALA A 360 -17.46 -1.13 12.50
C ALA A 360 -16.34 -1.45 11.48
N ALA A 361 -15.09 -1.34 11.95
CA ALA A 361 -13.89 -1.75 11.23
C ALA A 361 -13.10 -2.77 12.09
N PRO A 362 -13.56 -4.03 12.20
CA PRO A 362 -12.84 -5.08 12.92
C PRO A 362 -11.53 -5.45 12.23
N GLU A 363 -10.62 -6.08 12.97
CA GLU A 363 -9.28 -6.47 12.52
C GLU A 363 -9.00 -7.94 12.84
N ILE A 364 -8.42 -8.67 11.89
CA ILE A 364 -7.88 -10.02 12.07
C ILE A 364 -6.51 -10.09 11.41
N ASP A 365 -5.49 -10.44 12.19
CA ASP A 365 -4.12 -10.58 11.71
C ASP A 365 -3.88 -12.00 11.23
N ILE A 366 -3.41 -12.14 9.99
CA ILE A 366 -2.85 -13.42 9.53
C ILE A 366 -1.54 -13.65 10.30
N PHE A 367 -0.70 -12.62 10.37
CA PHE A 367 0.36 -12.52 11.35
C PHE A 367 0.83 -11.07 11.52
N GLU A 368 1.42 -10.83 12.69
CA GLU A 368 2.39 -9.75 12.93
C GLU A 368 3.69 -10.39 13.43
N ALA A 369 4.77 -10.26 12.69
CA ALA A 369 6.02 -10.92 13.02
C ALA A 369 6.88 -10.05 13.96
N LEU A 370 7.56 -10.71 14.89
CA LEU A 370 8.50 -10.12 15.83
C LEU A 370 9.64 -11.09 16.11
N ILE A 371 10.70 -10.59 16.75
CA ILE A 371 11.84 -11.40 17.20
C ILE A 371 12.01 -11.17 18.69
N ASP A 372 12.09 -12.26 19.45
CA ASP A 372 12.44 -12.25 20.86
C ASP A 372 13.69 -13.10 21.12
N ASP A 373 14.04 -13.31 22.39
CA ASP A 373 15.23 -14.06 22.81
C ASP A 373 15.24 -15.52 22.33
N GLU A 374 14.09 -16.07 21.94
CA GLU A 374 13.95 -17.45 21.45
C GLU A 374 13.95 -17.53 19.90
N GLY A 375 13.97 -16.38 19.22
CA GLY A 375 14.03 -16.27 17.76
C GLY A 375 12.79 -15.63 17.15
N GLY A 376 12.54 -15.94 15.88
CA GLY A 376 11.41 -15.40 15.13
C GLY A 376 10.06 -15.95 15.61
N LYS A 377 9.10 -15.05 15.82
CA LYS A 377 7.72 -15.38 16.23
C LYS A 377 6.71 -14.55 15.45
N VAL A 378 5.47 -15.01 15.46
CA VAL A 378 4.31 -14.29 14.93
C VAL A 378 3.20 -14.22 15.97
N SER A 379 2.62 -13.03 16.14
CA SER A 379 1.30 -12.86 16.76
C SER A 379 0.24 -13.22 15.73
N LEU A 380 -0.66 -14.12 16.10
CA LEU A 380 -1.80 -14.57 15.32
C LEU A 380 -3.04 -14.07 16.05
N SER A 381 -3.63 -12.95 15.62
CA SER A 381 -4.52 -12.15 16.48
C SER A 381 -5.84 -11.68 15.86
N THR A 382 -6.74 -11.28 16.76
CA THR A 382 -7.94 -10.49 16.46
C THR A 382 -8.13 -9.47 17.56
N GLN A 383 -8.58 -8.29 17.17
CA GLN A 383 -8.82 -7.14 18.01
C GLN A 383 -10.33 -6.97 18.20
N TRP A 384 -10.70 -6.58 19.42
CA TRP A 384 -12.08 -6.57 19.87
C TRP A 384 -12.38 -5.27 20.60
N ALA A 385 -13.54 -4.71 20.29
CA ALA A 385 -14.25 -3.78 21.15
C ALA A 385 -15.76 -4.09 21.10
N PRO A 386 -16.50 -3.86 22.20
CA PRO A 386 -16.04 -3.40 23.52
C PRO A 386 -15.30 -4.48 24.32
N TYR A 387 -14.69 -4.09 25.45
CA TYR A 387 -13.77 -4.94 26.22
C TYR A 387 -14.43 -5.62 27.42
N ASN A 388 -14.00 -6.86 27.65
CA ASN A 388 -14.17 -7.57 28.91
C ASN A 388 -13.45 -6.88 30.06
N ALA A 389 -13.91 -7.12 31.29
CA ALA A 389 -13.17 -6.76 32.48
C ALA A 389 -11.74 -7.34 32.43
N GLU A 390 -10.73 -6.50 32.67
CA GLU A 390 -9.31 -6.85 32.62
C GLU A 390 -8.86 -7.48 31.28
N TYR A 391 -9.57 -7.22 30.18
CA TYR A 391 -9.33 -7.80 28.84
C TYR A 391 -9.37 -9.34 28.82
N ARG A 392 -10.13 -9.96 29.74
CA ARG A 392 -10.21 -11.43 29.88
C ARG A 392 -11.35 -12.00 29.06
N PHE A 393 -11.01 -12.62 27.93
CA PHE A 393 -11.96 -13.46 27.20
C PHE A 393 -12.28 -14.75 27.99
N LEU A 394 -13.39 -15.40 27.66
CA LEU A 394 -13.83 -16.65 28.28
C LEU A 394 -12.95 -17.81 27.80
N ASN A 395 -11.82 -18.05 28.46
CA ASN A 395 -10.79 -19.02 28.06
C ASN A 395 -11.05 -20.46 28.53
N SER A 396 -12.29 -20.95 28.46
CA SER A 396 -12.57 -22.37 28.73
C SER A 396 -12.07 -23.26 27.58
N SER A 397 -11.85 -24.56 27.83
CA SER A 397 -11.42 -25.53 26.81
C SER A 397 -12.41 -25.69 25.65
N ASN A 398 -13.66 -25.26 25.82
CA ASN A 398 -14.66 -25.25 24.75
C ASN A 398 -14.54 -24.02 23.86
N ASN A 399 -13.91 -22.95 24.36
CA ASN A 399 -13.93 -21.64 23.72
C ASN A 399 -12.67 -21.34 22.91
N PHE A 400 -11.56 -22.02 23.19
CA PHE A 400 -10.33 -21.91 22.40
C PHE A 400 -9.60 -23.26 22.38
N ALA A 401 -8.70 -23.45 21.41
CA ALA A 401 -7.80 -24.59 21.38
C ALA A 401 -6.44 -24.20 20.79
N ILE A 402 -5.36 -24.74 21.36
CA ILE A 402 -4.01 -24.70 20.78
C ILE A 402 -3.74 -26.08 20.20
N TYR A 403 -3.44 -26.15 18.91
CA TYR A 403 -3.19 -27.38 18.18
C TYR A 403 -1.68 -27.68 18.10
N ASP A 404 -0.88 -26.66 17.83
CA ASP A 404 0.58 -26.75 17.93
C ASP A 404 1.05 -26.37 19.33
N THR A 405 0.99 -27.33 20.26
CA THR A 405 1.41 -27.11 21.65
C THR A 405 2.92 -26.97 21.83
N ALA A 406 3.72 -27.26 20.80
CA ALA A 406 5.17 -27.14 20.85
C ALA A 406 5.64 -25.75 20.40
N GLY A 407 4.99 -25.16 19.40
CA GLY A 407 5.35 -23.88 18.82
C GLY A 407 4.43 -22.71 19.17
N THR A 408 3.24 -22.94 19.73
CA THR A 408 2.25 -21.88 19.99
C THR A 408 1.85 -21.79 21.46
N VAL A 409 1.83 -20.57 21.99
CA VAL A 409 1.32 -20.24 23.33
C VAL A 409 0.32 -19.10 23.25
N LEU A 410 -0.55 -18.93 24.26
CA LEU A 410 -1.35 -17.70 24.34
C LEU A 410 -0.43 -16.52 24.63
N ASN A 411 -0.58 -15.45 23.87
CA ASN A 411 0.15 -14.22 24.09
C ASN A 411 -0.24 -13.62 25.46
N THR A 412 0.74 -13.09 26.17
CA THR A 412 0.54 -12.44 27.46
C THR A 412 -0.03 -11.03 27.29
N PHE A 413 0.20 -10.40 26.14
CA PHE A 413 -0.47 -9.18 25.74
C PHE A 413 -1.95 -9.47 25.42
N LYS A 414 -2.86 -8.81 26.12
CA LYS A 414 -4.32 -9.00 26.01
C LYS A 414 -5.04 -7.75 25.53
N GLY A 415 -4.30 -6.67 25.28
CA GLY A 415 -4.85 -5.37 24.96
C GLY A 415 -4.31 -4.24 25.80
N ASN A 416 -4.86 -3.07 25.55
CA ASN A 416 -4.60 -1.79 26.21
C ASN A 416 -5.87 -0.93 26.11
N ALA A 417 -5.82 0.34 26.54
CA ALA A 417 -7.00 1.20 26.53
C ALA A 417 -7.67 1.40 25.14
N TYR A 418 -6.99 1.04 24.05
CA TYR A 418 -7.49 1.18 22.67
C TYR A 418 -7.88 -0.14 22.01
N GLN A 419 -7.64 -1.29 22.64
CA GLN A 419 -8.05 -2.59 22.12
C GLN A 419 -8.08 -3.69 23.19
N GLN A 420 -9.01 -4.64 23.08
CA GLN A 420 -8.81 -5.98 23.62
C GLN A 420 -8.30 -6.89 22.50
N THR A 421 -7.37 -7.79 22.81
CA THR A 421 -6.76 -8.68 21.83
C THR A 421 -6.86 -10.13 22.29
N THR A 422 -7.22 -11.02 21.36
CA THR A 422 -7.01 -12.46 21.52
C THR A 422 -5.88 -12.86 20.59
N SER A 423 -4.77 -13.36 21.12
CA SER A 423 -3.56 -13.63 20.34
C SER A 423 -2.90 -14.96 20.76
N GLY A 424 -2.53 -15.75 19.76
CA GLY A 424 -1.58 -16.85 19.89
C GLY A 424 -0.22 -16.40 19.39
N LEU A 425 0.82 -16.57 20.20
CA LEU A 425 2.20 -16.32 19.82
C LEU A 425 2.83 -17.63 19.36
N ALA A 426 3.17 -17.72 18.07
CA ALA A 426 3.71 -18.93 17.45
C ALA A 426 5.12 -18.73 16.93
N ALA A 427 6.00 -19.74 17.07
CA ALA A 427 7.32 -19.73 16.47
C ALA A 427 7.21 -19.76 14.94
N THR A 428 7.96 -18.90 14.25
CA THR A 428 8.05 -18.95 12.78
C THR A 428 8.96 -20.08 12.34
N ASN A 429 8.91 -20.41 11.05
CA ASN A 429 9.96 -21.20 10.44
C ASN A 429 11.26 -20.36 10.39
N GLN A 430 12.22 -20.71 11.24
CA GLN A 430 13.46 -19.94 11.43
C GLN A 430 14.35 -19.88 10.17
N ASP A 431 14.09 -20.73 9.17
CA ASP A 431 14.83 -20.75 7.91
C ASP A 431 14.22 -19.84 6.83
N CYS A 432 12.94 -19.46 6.94
CA CYS A 432 12.18 -18.72 5.92
C CYS A 432 12.25 -17.20 6.11
N TYR A 433 13.49 -16.71 6.15
CA TYR A 433 13.84 -15.30 6.24
C TYR A 433 14.79 -14.90 5.09
N GLU A 434 14.78 -13.62 4.72
CA GLU A 434 15.53 -13.04 3.60
C GLU A 434 17.04 -13.32 3.65
N LEU A 435 17.63 -13.30 4.85
CA LEU A 435 19.06 -13.54 5.10
C LEU A 435 19.36 -14.98 5.58
N LYS A 436 18.38 -15.89 5.46
CA LYS A 436 18.52 -17.32 5.79
C LYS A 436 18.45 -18.17 4.51
N THR A 437 17.58 -19.17 4.47
CA THR A 437 17.44 -20.07 3.30
C THR A 437 16.58 -19.49 2.20
N ARG A 438 15.87 -18.38 2.49
CA ARG A 438 14.96 -17.69 1.56
C ARG A 438 13.81 -18.59 1.08
N CYS A 439 13.36 -19.51 1.93
CA CYS A 439 12.11 -20.22 1.72
C CYS A 439 10.89 -19.36 2.06
N TYR A 440 9.73 -19.79 1.60
CA TYR A 440 8.44 -19.20 1.95
C TYR A 440 7.69 -20.11 2.93
N SER A 441 7.01 -19.51 3.90
CA SER A 441 6.12 -20.19 4.85
C SER A 441 4.70 -19.71 4.67
N VAL A 442 3.74 -20.62 4.80
CA VAL A 442 2.31 -20.29 4.65
C VAL A 442 1.73 -19.87 6.00
N TYR A 443 1.16 -18.67 6.03
CA TYR A 443 0.40 -18.13 7.16
C TYR A 443 -1.03 -17.85 6.71
N GLY A 444 -1.99 -17.91 7.63
CA GLY A 444 -3.38 -17.61 7.27
C GLY A 444 -4.34 -17.59 8.45
N PHE A 445 -5.61 -17.32 8.15
CA PHE A 445 -6.70 -17.67 9.05
C PHE A 445 -7.89 -18.25 8.28
N GLU A 446 -8.55 -19.22 8.89
CA GLU A 446 -9.88 -19.69 8.51
C GLU A 446 -10.88 -19.17 9.53
N TYR A 447 -11.97 -18.54 9.07
CA TYR A 447 -12.97 -18.02 9.98
C TYR A 447 -14.38 -18.15 9.46
N LYS A 448 -15.30 -18.31 10.41
CA LYS A 448 -16.75 -18.30 10.17
C LYS A 448 -17.37 -17.12 10.92
N PRO A 449 -17.93 -16.13 10.21
CA PRO A 449 -18.46 -14.91 10.82
C PRO A 449 -19.76 -15.15 11.60
N GLY A 450 -20.05 -14.29 12.56
CA GLY A 450 -21.33 -14.27 13.30
C GLY A 450 -21.24 -14.74 14.75
N PHE A 451 -22.41 -15.08 15.30
CA PHE A 451 -22.58 -15.48 16.70
C PHE A 451 -22.55 -17.00 16.90
N ASP A 452 -23.30 -17.73 16.06
CA ASP A 452 -23.56 -19.16 16.25
C ASP A 452 -22.55 -20.03 15.48
N ASP A 453 -21.95 -20.99 16.19
CA ASP A 453 -20.93 -21.89 15.65
C ASP A 453 -19.83 -21.14 14.86
N SER A 454 -19.52 -19.91 15.28
CA SER A 454 -18.53 -19.03 14.68
C SER A 454 -17.16 -19.26 15.30
N TYR A 455 -16.11 -18.99 14.54
CA TYR A 455 -14.73 -19.19 14.97
C TYR A 455 -13.74 -18.38 14.14
N ILE A 456 -12.53 -18.25 14.68
CA ILE A 456 -11.33 -17.84 13.95
C ILE A 456 -10.24 -18.85 14.30
N ALA A 457 -9.54 -19.37 13.30
CA ALA A 457 -8.49 -20.36 13.43
C ALA A 457 -7.29 -19.97 12.58
N TRP A 458 -6.11 -19.93 13.18
CA TRP A 458 -4.90 -19.43 12.52
C TRP A 458 -3.99 -20.54 12.04
N ILE A 459 -3.34 -20.27 10.91
CA ILE A 459 -2.39 -21.15 10.24
C ILE A 459 -1.00 -20.53 10.38
N ASN A 460 -0.06 -21.33 10.85
CA ASN A 460 1.35 -20.98 10.98
C ASN A 460 2.20 -22.09 10.34
N ASP A 461 3.12 -21.72 9.43
CA ASP A 461 3.96 -22.68 8.71
C ASP A 461 3.13 -23.82 8.06
N GLY A 462 2.01 -23.45 7.44
CA GLY A 462 1.08 -24.36 6.77
C GLY A 462 0.29 -25.30 7.69
N LYS A 463 0.37 -25.12 9.02
CA LYS A 463 -0.28 -25.97 10.03
C LYS A 463 -1.26 -25.15 10.87
N LEU A 464 -2.34 -25.79 11.31
CA LEU A 464 -3.28 -25.18 12.25
C LEU A 464 -2.57 -24.93 13.61
N ALA A 465 -2.45 -23.66 14.00
CA ALA A 465 -1.73 -23.26 15.20
C ALA A 465 -2.66 -23.22 16.42
N TRP A 466 -3.70 -22.38 16.35
CA TRP A 466 -4.67 -22.21 17.43
C TRP A 466 -6.01 -21.69 16.88
N ARG A 467 -7.05 -21.73 17.69
CA ARG A 467 -8.37 -21.19 17.37
C ARG A 467 -9.05 -20.57 18.58
N ILE A 468 -10.00 -19.69 18.30
CA ILE A 468 -11.05 -19.25 19.21
C ILE A 468 -12.42 -19.47 18.58
N SER A 469 -13.41 -19.76 19.40
CA SER A 469 -14.82 -19.73 19.03
C SER A 469 -15.43 -18.37 19.35
N GLY A 470 -16.51 -17.98 18.68
CA GLY A 470 -17.26 -16.74 19.02
C GLY A 470 -17.72 -16.71 20.48
N ALA A 471 -18.01 -17.87 21.08
CA ALA A 471 -18.38 -17.99 22.49
C ALA A 471 -17.27 -17.54 23.46
N ALA A 472 -16.00 -17.45 23.01
CA ALA A 472 -14.91 -16.85 23.77
C ALA A 472 -15.18 -15.38 24.11
N MET A 473 -15.91 -14.68 23.23
CA MET A 473 -16.26 -13.26 23.36
C MET A 473 -17.73 -13.07 23.75
N GLY A 474 -18.24 -13.97 24.60
CA GLY A 474 -19.57 -13.89 25.19
C GLY A 474 -19.78 -12.66 26.09
N PRO A 475 -21.00 -12.49 26.65
CA PRO A 475 -21.36 -11.35 27.48
C PRO A 475 -20.45 -11.22 28.70
N ASP A 476 -20.21 -9.99 29.13
CA ASP A 476 -19.48 -9.68 30.35
C ASP A 476 -20.35 -8.88 31.33
N PRO A 477 -20.86 -9.51 32.39
CA PRO A 477 -21.70 -8.80 33.36
C PRO A 477 -20.94 -7.77 34.21
N LEU A 478 -19.60 -7.83 34.28
CA LEU A 478 -18.82 -6.86 35.06
C LEU A 478 -18.67 -5.52 34.33
N THR A 479 -18.61 -5.57 33.01
CA THR A 479 -18.58 -4.40 32.12
C THR A 479 -19.90 -4.14 31.43
N GLU A 480 -20.96 -4.89 31.79
CA GLU A 480 -22.33 -4.73 31.31
C GLU A 480 -22.45 -4.71 29.78
N ILE A 481 -21.63 -5.52 29.10
CA ILE A 481 -21.63 -5.67 27.64
C ILE A 481 -22.15 -7.06 27.22
N ASP A 482 -22.79 -7.11 26.06
CA ASP A 482 -23.22 -8.34 25.40
C ASP A 482 -22.09 -9.01 24.60
N THR A 483 -22.43 -10.09 23.92
CA THR A 483 -21.58 -10.90 23.04
C THR A 483 -21.04 -10.08 21.87
N ARG A 484 -19.76 -10.24 21.57
CA ARG A 484 -19.14 -9.73 20.34
C ARG A 484 -19.18 -10.86 19.29
N PRO A 485 -19.80 -10.68 18.12
CA PRO A 485 -19.73 -11.67 17.05
C PRO A 485 -18.31 -11.76 16.46
N VAL A 486 -17.95 -12.92 15.92
CA VAL A 486 -16.80 -13.02 15.01
C VAL A 486 -17.07 -12.08 13.82
N PRO A 487 -16.10 -11.25 13.40
CA PRO A 487 -16.29 -10.18 12.43
C PRO A 487 -17.19 -10.54 11.24
N GLN A 488 -18.25 -9.76 11.02
CA GLN A 488 -19.22 -9.97 9.94
C GLN A 488 -19.08 -8.97 8.78
N GLU A 489 -18.25 -7.95 8.96
CA GLU A 489 -17.97 -6.93 7.94
C GLU A 489 -17.27 -7.56 6.72
N PRO A 490 -17.49 -7.04 5.49
CA PRO A 490 -16.59 -7.33 4.38
C PRO A 490 -15.20 -6.79 4.72
N MET A 491 -14.19 -7.66 4.72
CA MET A 491 -12.83 -7.28 5.08
C MET A 491 -11.94 -7.23 3.85
N TYR A 492 -11.08 -6.21 3.78
CA TYR A 492 -10.04 -6.08 2.77
C TYR A 492 -8.69 -6.51 3.37
N ILE A 493 -7.72 -6.80 2.50
CA ILE A 493 -6.41 -7.35 2.86
C ILE A 493 -5.39 -6.21 2.90
N ILE A 494 -4.47 -6.29 3.85
CA ILE A 494 -3.35 -5.37 4.03
C ILE A 494 -2.07 -6.19 4.14
N ALA A 495 -1.02 -5.74 3.47
CA ALA A 495 0.34 -6.24 3.67
C ALA A 495 1.29 -5.05 3.81
N ASN A 496 2.11 -5.05 4.86
CA ASN A 496 3.07 -3.99 5.13
C ASN A 496 4.36 -4.53 5.76
N LEU A 497 5.45 -3.78 5.59
CA LEU A 497 6.68 -3.95 6.35
C LEU A 497 6.88 -2.74 7.26
N GLY A 498 6.45 -2.85 8.51
CA GLY A 498 6.50 -1.77 9.48
C GLY A 498 7.78 -1.66 10.28
N PHE A 499 7.98 -0.52 10.95
CA PHE A 499 9.13 -0.25 11.82
C PHE A 499 8.77 0.70 12.97
N SER A 500 8.49 0.19 14.18
CA SER A 500 7.99 1.02 15.29
C SER A 500 8.50 0.64 16.68
N HIS A 501 8.72 1.65 17.53
CA HIS A 501 9.01 1.47 18.96
C HIS A 501 7.83 0.94 19.78
N ASN A 502 6.60 1.00 19.27
CA ASN A 502 5.41 0.57 19.99
C ASN A 502 5.24 -0.96 19.99
N PHE A 503 5.87 -1.68 19.06
CA PHE A 503 5.60 -3.11 18.80
C PHE A 503 6.78 -4.04 19.07
N GLY A 504 7.96 -3.51 19.38
CA GLY A 504 9.13 -4.32 19.71
C GLY A 504 10.34 -3.50 20.12
N HIS A 505 11.35 -4.21 20.61
CA HIS A 505 12.67 -3.61 20.79
C HIS A 505 13.34 -3.44 19.42
N LEU A 506 13.75 -2.22 19.09
CA LEU A 506 14.51 -1.95 17.87
C LEU A 506 16.01 -2.04 18.18
N ASP A 507 16.68 -3.05 17.65
CA ASP A 507 18.13 -3.18 17.71
C ASP A 507 18.76 -2.65 16.40
N LEU A 508 18.86 -1.33 16.31
CA LEU A 508 19.41 -0.64 15.14
C LEU A 508 20.86 -1.00 14.83
N GLU A 509 21.61 -1.56 15.78
CA GLU A 509 23.01 -1.97 15.57
C GLU A 509 23.11 -3.29 14.80
N THR A 510 22.11 -4.16 14.92
CA THR A 510 22.10 -5.50 14.30
C THR A 510 21.19 -5.60 13.09
N LEU A 511 20.25 -4.66 12.91
CA LEU A 511 19.39 -4.60 11.73
C LEU A 511 20.18 -4.29 10.45
N VAL A 512 19.85 -5.01 9.38
CA VAL A 512 20.48 -4.86 8.06
C VAL A 512 19.49 -4.21 7.12
N PHE A 513 19.88 -3.08 6.51
CA PHE A 513 19.10 -2.37 5.50
C PHE A 513 19.77 -2.39 4.12
N PRO A 514 19.01 -2.38 3.01
CA PRO A 514 17.55 -2.55 2.98
C PRO A 514 17.14 -3.98 3.38
N ALA A 515 15.89 -4.13 3.81
CA ALA A 515 15.29 -5.43 4.09
C ALA A 515 13.95 -5.58 3.36
N THR A 516 13.60 -6.80 2.98
CA THR A 516 12.46 -7.07 2.10
C THR A 516 11.58 -8.18 2.65
N MET A 517 10.30 -7.89 2.89
CA MET A 517 9.27 -8.92 3.02
C MET A 517 8.82 -9.32 1.61
N SER A 518 8.84 -10.61 1.29
CA SER A 518 8.36 -11.11 -0.01
C SER A 518 7.15 -12.01 0.17
N ILE A 519 6.12 -11.80 -0.65
CA ILE A 519 4.89 -12.59 -0.67
C ILE A 519 4.77 -13.25 -2.03
N ASP A 520 4.89 -14.59 -2.05
CA ASP A 520 4.78 -15.43 -3.24
C ASP A 520 3.34 -15.48 -3.75
N TYR A 521 2.36 -15.64 -2.86
CA TYR A 521 0.95 -15.52 -3.22
C TYR A 521 0.10 -15.04 -2.06
N ILE A 522 -1.08 -14.50 -2.39
CA ILE A 522 -2.22 -14.37 -1.47
C ILE A 522 -3.42 -15.05 -2.10
N ARG A 523 -4.07 -15.96 -1.36
CA ARG A 523 -5.21 -16.75 -1.83
C ARG A 523 -6.35 -16.73 -0.83
N VAL A 524 -7.58 -16.62 -1.33
CA VAL A 524 -8.82 -16.70 -0.52
C VAL A 524 -9.71 -17.81 -1.04
N TYR A 525 -10.18 -18.65 -0.13
CA TYR A 525 -11.06 -19.78 -0.39
C TYR A 525 -12.33 -19.66 0.44
N GLN A 526 -13.45 -20.12 -0.10
CA GLN A 526 -14.73 -20.16 0.60
C GLN A 526 -15.47 -21.47 0.34
N PRO A 527 -16.41 -21.87 1.21
CA PRO A 527 -17.34 -22.94 0.90
C PRO A 527 -18.03 -22.69 -0.44
N LYS A 528 -18.13 -23.74 -1.27
CA LYS A 528 -18.68 -23.63 -2.63
C LYS A 528 -20.07 -23.00 -2.69
N ASP A 529 -20.92 -23.32 -1.71
CA ASP A 529 -22.30 -22.83 -1.61
C ASP A 529 -22.42 -21.57 -0.72
N GLY A 530 -21.29 -21.03 -0.24
CA GLY A 530 -21.22 -19.92 0.71
C GLY A 530 -20.35 -18.76 0.25
N ILE A 531 -20.09 -18.63 -1.06
CA ILE A 531 -19.25 -17.56 -1.60
C ILE A 531 -19.86 -16.18 -1.31
N ASN A 532 -19.10 -15.34 -0.62
CA ASN A 532 -19.45 -13.97 -0.30
C ASN A 532 -18.18 -13.10 -0.41
N ILE A 533 -17.99 -12.56 -1.61
CA ILE A 533 -16.93 -11.62 -1.97
C ILE A 533 -17.55 -10.30 -2.41
N GLY A 534 -16.79 -9.22 -2.28
CA GLY A 534 -17.23 -7.87 -2.59
C GLY A 534 -17.31 -6.98 -1.36
N CYS A 535 -17.13 -5.69 -1.60
CA CYS A 535 -16.96 -4.69 -0.54
C CYS A 535 -18.27 -4.05 -0.06
N ASP A 536 -19.38 -4.25 -0.79
CA ASP A 536 -20.72 -3.69 -0.51
C ASP A 536 -21.82 -4.78 -0.50
N PRO A 537 -21.69 -5.84 0.34
CA PRO A 537 -22.70 -6.89 0.40
C PRO A 537 -24.05 -6.34 0.94
N PRO A 538 -25.21 -6.82 0.45
CA PRO A 538 -26.52 -6.28 0.84
C PRO A 538 -26.82 -6.27 2.34
N ARG A 539 -26.23 -7.20 3.10
CA ARG A 539 -26.39 -7.29 4.56
C ARG A 539 -25.39 -6.44 5.34
N PHE A 540 -24.33 -5.97 4.70
CA PHE A 540 -23.28 -5.13 5.28
C PHE A 540 -22.86 -4.05 4.27
N PRO A 541 -23.77 -3.17 3.83
CA PRO A 541 -23.46 -2.17 2.82
C PRO A 541 -22.38 -1.19 3.33
N THR A 542 -21.52 -0.72 2.44
CA THR A 542 -20.46 0.26 2.73
C THR A 542 -20.38 1.36 1.68
N ALA A 543 -20.68 1.06 0.41
CA ALA A 543 -20.30 1.91 -0.73
C ALA A 543 -20.90 3.31 -0.63
N LYS A 544 -22.20 3.40 -0.33
CA LYS A 544 -22.88 4.70 -0.19
C LYS A 544 -22.31 5.52 0.97
N TYR A 545 -21.95 4.88 2.08
CA TYR A 545 -21.41 5.57 3.25
C TYR A 545 -20.00 6.11 2.95
N ILE A 546 -19.13 5.27 2.38
CA ILE A 546 -17.78 5.65 1.98
C ILE A 546 -17.81 6.81 0.98
N GLU A 547 -18.65 6.73 -0.07
CA GLU A 547 -18.76 7.81 -1.05
C GLU A 547 -19.30 9.11 -0.46
N THR A 548 -20.25 9.02 0.49
CA THR A 548 -20.78 10.21 1.19
C THR A 548 -19.69 10.94 1.98
N TYR A 549 -18.75 10.20 2.56
CA TYR A 549 -17.68 10.72 3.42
C TYR A 549 -16.29 10.59 2.79
N LYS A 550 -16.22 10.61 1.46
CA LYS A 550 -15.03 10.27 0.68
C LYS A 550 -13.77 11.00 1.13
N GLU A 551 -13.89 12.27 1.49
CA GLU A 551 -12.77 13.09 1.98
C GLU A 551 -12.05 12.43 3.17
N VAL A 552 -12.79 11.84 4.12
CA VAL A 552 -12.22 11.17 5.29
C VAL A 552 -11.44 9.91 4.91
N TYR A 553 -11.87 9.23 3.84
CA TYR A 553 -11.22 8.01 3.32
C TYR A 553 -10.06 8.29 2.35
N THR A 554 -9.87 9.54 1.95
CA THR A 554 -8.81 9.95 1.01
C THR A 554 -7.82 10.95 1.60
N ASN A 555 -8.02 11.41 2.84
CA ASN A 555 -7.14 12.34 3.52
C ASN A 555 -6.58 11.74 4.82
N PRO A 556 -5.32 11.27 4.83
CA PRO A 556 -4.72 10.63 6.00
C PRO A 556 -4.43 11.64 7.14
N ASN A 557 -4.47 12.95 6.88
CA ASN A 557 -4.26 13.99 7.88
C ASN A 557 -5.50 14.22 8.77
N ILE A 558 -6.67 13.68 8.40
CA ILE A 558 -7.84 13.70 9.26
C ILE A 558 -7.69 12.54 10.25
N SER A 559 -7.30 12.86 11.49
CA SER A 559 -6.98 11.87 12.51
C SER A 559 -8.18 11.42 13.35
N THR A 560 -9.24 12.24 13.43
CA THR A 560 -10.49 11.91 14.14
C THR A 560 -11.71 12.26 13.31
N TRP A 561 -12.86 11.66 13.62
CA TRP A 561 -14.12 12.00 12.94
C TRP A 561 -14.50 13.46 13.18
N GLU A 562 -14.24 13.98 14.38
CA GLU A 562 -14.50 15.39 14.71
C GLU A 562 -13.71 16.34 13.80
N GLN A 563 -12.43 16.03 13.50
CA GLN A 563 -11.61 16.85 12.60
C GLN A 563 -12.15 16.91 11.16
N SER A 564 -12.94 15.93 10.73
CA SER A 564 -13.60 15.96 9.41
C SER A 564 -14.70 17.01 9.29
N GLY A 565 -15.19 17.56 10.41
CA GLY A 565 -16.34 18.47 10.45
C GLY A 565 -17.69 17.79 10.14
N GLN A 566 -17.71 16.47 9.98
CA GLN A 566 -18.94 15.70 9.76
C GLN A 566 -19.71 15.51 11.08
N PRO A 567 -21.05 15.47 11.04
CA PRO A 567 -21.85 15.25 12.24
C PRO A 567 -21.57 13.85 12.81
N MET A 568 -21.44 13.77 14.14
CA MET A 568 -21.41 12.49 14.85
C MET A 568 -22.84 11.94 14.95
N PRO A 569 -23.11 10.70 14.52
CA PRO A 569 -24.42 10.08 14.68
C PRO A 569 -24.83 10.05 16.16
N LYS A 570 -26.05 10.49 16.46
CA LYS A 570 -26.54 10.50 17.84
C LYS A 570 -26.72 9.07 18.37
N ASN A 571 -26.17 8.82 19.55
CA ASN A 571 -26.39 7.60 20.31
C ASN A 571 -27.50 7.82 21.35
N ARG A 572 -28.58 7.03 21.32
CA ARG A 572 -29.72 7.19 22.24
C ARG A 572 -29.34 7.01 23.72
N LEU A 573 -28.36 6.18 24.04
CA LEU A 573 -27.91 5.95 25.41
C LEU A 573 -27.08 7.13 25.95
N ALA A 574 -26.37 7.84 25.09
CA ALA A 574 -25.64 9.05 25.48
C ALA A 574 -26.59 10.15 26.00
N ASN A 575 -27.85 10.15 25.55
CA ASN A 575 -28.88 11.12 25.89
C ASN A 575 -29.96 10.56 26.83
N GLY A 576 -29.62 9.62 27.73
CA GLY A 576 -30.56 9.11 28.71
C GLY A 576 -31.72 8.29 28.12
N GLY A 577 -31.52 7.71 26.93
CA GLY A 577 -32.49 6.87 26.23
C GLY A 577 -33.33 7.59 25.17
N THR A 578 -33.12 8.88 24.95
CA THR A 578 -33.88 9.67 23.97
C THR A 578 -33.10 10.00 22.70
N CYS A 579 -33.82 10.02 21.60
CA CYS A 579 -33.48 10.70 20.36
C CYS A 579 -34.37 11.96 20.28
#